data_AF-A0A948YX43-F1
#
_entry.id   AF-A0A948YX43-F1
#
_cell.length_a   1.000
_cell.length_b   1.000
_cell.length_c   1.000
_cell.angle_alpha   90.00
_cell.angle_beta   90.00
_cell.angle_gamma   90.00
#
_symmetry.space_group_name_H-M   'P 1'
#
loop_
_entity.id
_entity.type
_entity.pdbx_description
1 polymer ?
#
loop_
_entity_poly.entity_id
_entity_poly.type
_entity_poly.pdbx_seq_one_letter_code
_entity_poly.pdbx_strand_id
1 'polypeptide(L)'
;MYAEGTPPAITAFVPPSPQAIIDVEKSFRNAIARYTLLEQAAFSLTADIPTLSPQQILLRSRQLAKMQQDMVSQDDQLIAIMNLAGQEIVNTHFVKGYQHILAKVMLSCDQVWEQTLLVKKKLLNESTIHRNLDSSCQD
;
A
#
# COMPACT_ATOMS: atom_id res chain seq x y z
N MET A 1 63.29 -23.64 37.07
CA MET A 1 62.06 -22.83 37.11
C MET A 1 61.73 -22.45 35.68
N TYR A 2 60.79 -23.15 35.05
CA TYR A 2 60.21 -22.76 33.76
C TYR A 2 58.70 -22.71 33.97
N ALA A 3 58.10 -21.55 33.70
CA ALA A 3 56.69 -21.29 33.87
C ALA A 3 55.89 -21.96 32.74
N GLU A 4 54.90 -22.76 33.10
CA GLU A 4 53.93 -23.34 32.16
C GLU A 4 53.08 -22.21 31.55
N GLY A 5 53.28 -21.97 30.25
CA GLY A 5 52.42 -21.10 29.46
C GLY A 5 51.13 -21.83 29.11
N THR A 6 50.02 -21.40 29.68
CA THR A 6 48.67 -21.82 29.30
C THR A 6 48.41 -21.46 27.84
N PRO A 7 48.00 -22.39 26.96
CA PRO A 7 47.62 -22.01 25.60
C PRO A 7 46.35 -21.16 25.63
N PRO A 8 46.24 -20.11 24.78
CA PRO A 8 45.04 -19.28 24.72
C PRO A 8 43.84 -20.12 24.28
N ALA A 9 42.72 -19.95 24.99
CA ALA A 9 41.45 -20.57 24.67
C ALA A 9 41.09 -20.25 23.21
N ILE A 10 40.98 -21.30 22.39
CA ILE A 10 40.44 -21.21 21.03
C ILE A 10 39.03 -20.68 21.19
N THR A 11 38.83 -19.42 20.79
CA THR A 11 37.53 -18.76 20.79
C THR A 11 36.65 -19.57 19.85
N ALA A 12 35.67 -20.28 20.42
CA ALA A 12 34.75 -21.09 19.64
C ALA A 12 34.15 -20.23 18.54
N PHE A 13 34.25 -20.68 17.29
CA PHE A 13 33.53 -20.11 16.16
C PHE A 13 32.05 -20.20 16.48
N VAL A 14 31.44 -19.07 16.88
CA VAL A 14 30.00 -18.96 17.02
C VAL A 14 29.44 -18.93 15.60
N PRO A 15 28.73 -19.98 15.14
CA PRO A 15 28.12 -19.94 13.83
C PRO A 15 27.15 -18.75 13.77
N PRO A 16 27.06 -18.04 12.64
CA PRO A 16 26.11 -16.96 12.48
C PRO A 16 24.71 -17.50 12.82
N SER A 17 23.96 -16.73 13.62
CA SER A 17 22.61 -17.10 14.06
C SER A 17 21.76 -17.58 12.88
N PRO A 18 20.84 -18.53 13.06
CA PRO A 18 20.04 -19.06 11.96
C PRO A 18 19.35 -17.89 11.25
N GLN A 19 19.79 -17.62 10.02
CA GLN A 19 19.12 -16.69 9.12
C GLN A 19 17.67 -17.16 9.06
N ALA A 20 16.73 -16.32 9.48
CA ALA A 20 15.32 -16.65 9.38
C ALA A 20 15.04 -17.01 7.92
N ILE A 21 14.65 -18.25 7.66
CA ILE A 21 14.31 -18.70 6.31
C ILE A 21 13.08 -17.90 5.90
N ILE A 22 13.27 -16.92 5.02
CA ILE A 22 12.17 -16.12 4.51
C ILE A 22 11.50 -16.93 3.41
N ASP A 23 10.26 -17.34 3.67
CA ASP A 23 9.40 -17.93 2.65
C ASP A 23 8.92 -16.83 1.71
N VAL A 24 9.59 -16.76 0.56
CA VAL A 24 9.35 -15.72 -0.43
C VAL A 24 7.95 -15.83 -1.03
N GLU A 25 7.51 -17.04 -1.35
CA GLU A 25 6.19 -17.30 -1.92
C GLU A 25 5.08 -16.88 -0.96
N LYS A 26 5.20 -17.23 0.33
CA LYS A 26 4.27 -16.77 1.36
C LYS A 26 4.26 -15.25 1.49
N SER A 27 5.41 -14.60 1.38
CA SER A 27 5.51 -13.13 1.46
C SER A 27 4.77 -12.45 0.31
N PHE A 28 4.98 -12.91 -0.93
CA PHE A 28 4.23 -12.42 -2.09
C PHE A 28 2.73 -12.71 -2.00
N ARG A 29 2.33 -13.91 -1.56
CA ARG A 29 0.90 -14.24 -1.39
C ARG A 29 0.22 -13.33 -0.38
N ASN A 30 0.87 -13.05 0.75
CA ASN A 30 0.35 -12.15 1.76
C ASN A 30 0.19 -10.72 1.22
N ALA A 31 1.18 -10.25 0.45
CA ALA A 31 1.13 -8.96 -0.20
C ALA A 31 -0.04 -8.88 -1.20
N ILE A 32 -0.16 -9.88 -2.07
CA ILE A 32 -1.25 -9.95 -3.06
C ILE A 32 -2.62 -9.93 -2.39
N ALA A 33 -2.81 -10.70 -1.32
CA ALA A 33 -4.08 -10.74 -0.59
C ALA A 33 -4.46 -9.36 -0.03
N ARG A 34 -3.48 -8.63 0.53
CA ARG A 34 -3.72 -7.30 1.10
C ARG A 34 -3.99 -6.24 0.03
N TYR A 35 -3.22 -6.25 -1.06
CA TYR A 35 -3.48 -5.37 -2.20
C TYR A 35 -4.85 -5.66 -2.83
N THR A 36 -5.29 -6.92 -2.82
CA THR A 36 -6.66 -7.29 -3.25
C THR A 36 -7.74 -6.66 -2.36
N LEU A 37 -7.54 -6.62 -1.05
CA LEU A 37 -8.49 -5.95 -0.14
C LEU A 37 -8.54 -4.44 -0.38
N LEU A 38 -7.38 -3.81 -0.65
CA LEU A 38 -7.32 -2.40 -1.00
C LEU A 38 -8.03 -2.11 -2.33
N GLU A 39 -7.82 -2.96 -3.34
CA GLU A 39 -8.51 -2.87 -4.63
C GLU A 39 -10.02 -2.93 -4.47
N GLN A 40 -10.53 -3.92 -3.72
CA GLN A 40 -11.95 -4.08 -3.46
C GLN A 40 -12.55 -2.88 -2.71
N ALA A 41 -11.83 -2.35 -1.71
CA ALA A 41 -12.26 -1.19 -0.96
C ALA A 41 -12.31 0.07 -1.84
N ALA A 42 -11.31 0.28 -2.71
CA ALA A 42 -11.27 1.39 -3.66
C ALA A 42 -12.39 1.28 -4.72
N PHE A 43 -12.59 0.08 -5.25
CA PHE A 43 -13.68 -0.21 -6.19
C PHE A 43 -15.06 0.05 -5.55
N SER A 44 -15.29 -0.46 -4.34
CA SER A 44 -16.53 -0.22 -3.60
C SER A 44 -16.76 1.26 -3.32
N LEU A 45 -15.73 2.01 -2.93
CA LEU A 45 -15.87 3.45 -2.74
C LEU A 45 -16.24 4.14 -4.05
N THR A 46 -15.60 3.78 -5.16
CA THR A 46 -15.90 4.35 -6.49
C THR A 46 -17.36 4.15 -6.87
N ALA A 47 -17.89 2.94 -6.66
CA ALA A 47 -19.29 2.62 -6.93
C ALA A 47 -20.27 3.38 -6.01
N ASP A 48 -19.88 3.62 -4.75
CA ASP A 48 -20.73 4.25 -3.75
C ASP A 48 -20.71 5.78 -3.81
N ILE A 49 -19.64 6.42 -4.34
CA ILE A 49 -19.46 7.88 -4.40
C ILE A 49 -20.74 8.64 -4.83
N PRO A 50 -21.49 8.24 -5.88
CA PRO A 50 -22.69 8.95 -6.30
C PRO A 50 -23.80 9.04 -5.23
N THR A 51 -23.77 8.15 -4.25
CA THR A 51 -24.79 8.04 -3.18
C THR A 51 -24.31 8.54 -1.82
N LEU A 52 -23.01 8.79 -1.67
CA LEU A 52 -22.39 9.20 -0.41
C LEU A 52 -22.38 10.72 -0.23
N SER A 53 -22.48 11.15 1.01
CA SER A 53 -22.22 12.55 1.36
C SER A 53 -20.72 12.88 1.26
N PRO A 54 -20.34 14.15 1.05
CA PRO A 54 -18.93 14.54 0.96
C PRO A 54 -18.11 14.16 2.20
N GLN A 55 -18.73 14.19 3.40
CA GLN A 55 -18.08 13.76 4.64
C GLN A 55 -17.82 12.25 4.67
N GLN A 56 -18.76 11.45 4.16
CA GLN A 56 -18.60 9.99 4.06
C GLN A 56 -17.53 9.61 3.04
N ILE A 57 -17.48 10.30 1.88
CA ILE A 57 -16.42 10.12 0.88
C ILE A 57 -15.07 10.40 1.53
N LEU A 58 -14.90 11.55 2.19
CA LEU A 58 -13.65 11.91 2.88
C LEU A 58 -13.22 10.85 3.90
N LEU A 59 -14.16 10.37 4.72
CA LEU A 59 -13.88 9.35 5.73
C LEU A 59 -13.36 8.06 5.10
N ARG A 60 -14.03 7.56 4.05
CA ARG A 60 -13.63 6.33 3.36
C ARG A 60 -12.34 6.50 2.58
N SER A 61 -12.10 7.66 1.96
CA SER A 61 -10.81 7.97 1.33
C SER A 61 -9.66 7.97 2.34
N ARG A 62 -9.87 8.45 3.57
CA ARG A 62 -8.86 8.35 4.65
C ARG A 62 -8.59 6.91 5.06
N GLN A 63 -9.61 6.06 5.08
CA GLN A 63 -9.44 4.63 5.36
C GLN A 63 -8.58 3.96 4.27
N LEU A 64 -8.84 4.25 3.00
CA LEU A 64 -8.01 3.77 1.88
C LEU A 64 -6.56 4.25 2.00
N ALA A 65 -6.35 5.53 2.30
CA ALA A 65 -5.00 6.08 2.48
C ALA A 65 -4.25 5.39 3.62
N LYS A 66 -4.92 5.08 4.73
CA LYS A 66 -4.34 4.30 5.82
C LYS A 66 -3.95 2.89 5.39
N MET A 67 -4.84 2.19 4.69
CA MET A 67 -4.56 0.86 4.14
C MET A 67 -3.35 0.88 3.20
N GLN A 68 -3.27 1.88 2.33
CA GLN A 68 -2.13 2.08 1.43
C GLN A 68 -0.83 2.32 2.21
N GLN A 69 -0.86 3.18 3.24
CA GLN A 69 0.31 3.44 4.07
C GLN A 69 0.80 2.18 4.80
N ASP A 70 -0.13 1.34 5.30
CA ASP A 70 0.21 0.06 5.91
C ASP A 70 0.91 -0.87 4.89
N MET A 71 0.57 -0.78 3.59
CA MET A 71 1.18 -1.57 2.52
C MET A 71 2.59 -1.09 2.14
N VAL A 72 2.87 0.22 2.16
CA VAL A 72 4.19 0.78 1.85
C VAL A 72 5.29 0.17 2.74
N SER A 73 4.99 -0.05 4.02
CA SER A 73 5.94 -0.69 4.95
C SER A 73 6.27 -2.16 4.59
N GLN A 74 5.40 -2.81 3.82
CA GLN A 74 5.58 -4.19 3.36
C GLN A 74 6.28 -4.25 2.01
N ASP A 75 6.17 -3.21 1.19
CA ASP A 75 6.90 -3.10 -0.07
C ASP A 75 8.41 -3.07 0.18
N ASP A 76 8.87 -2.39 1.23
CA ASP A 76 10.29 -2.39 1.63
C ASP A 76 10.79 -3.82 1.94
N GLN A 77 9.95 -4.64 2.59
CA GLN A 77 10.27 -6.04 2.87
C GLN A 77 10.31 -6.88 1.58
N LEU A 78 9.36 -6.66 0.66
CA LEU A 78 9.33 -7.34 -0.63
C LEU A 78 10.54 -6.98 -1.49
N ILE A 79 10.96 -5.71 -1.48
CA ILE A 79 12.17 -5.25 -2.18
C ILE A 79 13.40 -5.93 -1.60
N ALA A 80 13.53 -6.02 -0.26
CA ALA A 80 14.62 -6.74 0.38
C ALA A 80 14.64 -8.23 -0.02
N ILE A 81 13.47 -8.87 -0.08
CA ILE A 81 13.33 -10.26 -0.51
C ILE A 81 13.73 -10.44 -1.98
N MET A 82 13.29 -9.56 -2.88
CA MET A 82 13.67 -9.61 -4.29
C MET A 82 15.19 -9.42 -4.48
N ASN A 83 15.81 -8.52 -3.71
CA ASN A 83 17.24 -8.31 -3.75
C ASN A 83 18.03 -9.53 -3.26
N LEU A 84 17.54 -10.24 -2.24
CA LEU A 84 18.17 -11.44 -1.69
C LEU A 84 17.99 -12.67 -2.62
N ALA A 85 16.83 -12.81 -3.26
CA ALA A 85 16.54 -13.95 -4.13
C ALA A 85 17.20 -13.84 -5.52
N GLY A 86 17.67 -12.66 -5.91
CA GLY A 86 18.35 -12.43 -7.19
C GLY A 86 17.41 -12.37 -8.39
N GLN A 87 17.98 -12.21 -9.59
CA GLN A 87 17.22 -11.95 -10.84
C GLN A 87 16.27 -13.08 -11.25
N GLU A 88 16.50 -14.31 -10.77
CA GLU A 88 15.67 -15.46 -11.12
C GLU A 88 14.23 -15.33 -10.62
N ILE A 89 14.02 -14.60 -9.52
CA ILE A 89 12.69 -14.46 -8.94
C ILE A 89 11.76 -13.55 -9.74
N VAL A 90 12.32 -12.61 -10.51
CA VAL A 90 11.58 -11.58 -11.24
C VAL A 90 10.61 -12.20 -12.26
N ASN A 91 10.96 -13.36 -12.81
CA ASN A 91 10.15 -14.06 -13.81
C ASN A 91 9.14 -15.06 -13.20
N THR A 92 9.10 -15.18 -11.87
CA THR A 92 8.18 -16.10 -11.20
C THR A 92 6.73 -15.61 -11.26
N HIS A 93 5.79 -16.55 -11.20
CA HIS A 93 4.37 -16.24 -11.23
C HIS A 93 3.92 -15.38 -10.03
N PHE A 94 4.62 -15.44 -8.90
CA PHE A 94 4.34 -14.62 -7.72
C PHE A 94 4.63 -13.14 -7.96
N VAL A 95 5.79 -12.81 -8.54
CA VAL A 95 6.15 -11.43 -8.88
C VAL A 95 5.18 -10.86 -9.92
N LYS A 96 4.84 -11.66 -10.94
CA LYS A 96 3.83 -11.26 -11.95
C LYS A 96 2.46 -11.02 -11.32
N GLY A 97 2.01 -11.91 -10.42
CA GLY A 97 0.75 -11.75 -9.69
C GLY A 97 0.74 -10.50 -8.81
N TYR A 98 1.86 -10.21 -8.16
CA TYR A 98 2.06 -8.99 -7.37
C TYR A 98 2.01 -7.72 -8.22
N GLN A 99 2.74 -7.68 -9.34
CA GLN A 99 2.71 -6.55 -10.27
C GLN A 99 1.30 -6.31 -10.83
N HIS A 100 0.60 -7.40 -11.16
CA HIS A 100 -0.78 -7.33 -11.68
C HIS A 100 -1.75 -6.73 -10.66
N ILE A 101 -1.71 -7.18 -9.40
CA ILE A 101 -2.60 -6.62 -8.38
C ILE A 101 -2.24 -5.19 -8.00
N LEU A 102 -0.95 -4.84 -7.98
CA LEU A 102 -0.50 -3.47 -7.74
C LEU A 102 -1.03 -2.52 -8.84
N ALA A 103 -0.94 -2.91 -10.10
CA ALA A 103 -1.47 -2.13 -11.22
C ALA A 103 -2.99 -1.92 -11.11
N LYS A 104 -3.74 -2.96 -10.69
CA LYS A 104 -5.19 -2.84 -10.44
C LYS A 104 -5.51 -1.87 -9.31
N VAL A 105 -4.77 -1.94 -8.21
CA VAL A 105 -4.95 -1.03 -7.07
C VAL A 105 -4.71 0.41 -7.48
N MET A 106 -3.63 0.68 -8.23
CA MET A 106 -3.34 2.03 -8.74
C MET A 106 -4.52 2.55 -9.57
N LEU A 107 -5.02 1.74 -10.52
CA LEU A 107 -6.16 2.11 -11.34
C LEU A 107 -7.42 2.41 -10.50
N SER A 108 -7.75 1.56 -9.52
CA SER A 108 -8.93 1.76 -8.67
C SER A 108 -8.79 3.01 -7.78
N CYS A 109 -7.60 3.29 -7.26
CA CYS A 109 -7.32 4.51 -6.50
C CYS A 109 -7.43 5.77 -7.37
N ASP A 110 -6.93 5.72 -8.61
CA ASP A 110 -7.07 6.82 -9.57
C ASP A 110 -8.55 7.09 -9.89
N GLN A 111 -9.36 6.04 -10.05
CA GLN A 111 -10.81 6.17 -10.27
C GLN A 111 -11.52 6.83 -9.07
N VAL A 112 -11.18 6.43 -7.84
CA VAL A 112 -11.70 7.10 -6.63
C VAL A 112 -11.37 8.59 -6.65
N TRP A 113 -10.12 8.93 -7.01
CA TRP A 113 -9.66 10.31 -7.07
C TRP A 113 -10.42 11.12 -8.11
N GLU A 114 -10.56 10.61 -9.33
CA GLU A 114 -11.31 11.26 -10.42
C GLU A 114 -12.77 11.49 -10.04
N GLN A 115 -13.46 10.48 -9.48
CA GLN A 115 -14.85 10.62 -9.05
C GLN A 115 -15.00 11.65 -7.92
N THR A 116 -14.05 11.67 -6.97
CA THR A 116 -14.04 12.68 -5.90
C THR A 116 -13.84 14.10 -6.46
N LEU A 117 -13.01 14.27 -7.48
CA LEU A 117 -12.85 15.56 -8.17
C LEU A 117 -14.13 16.01 -8.88
N LEU A 118 -14.87 15.08 -9.47
CA LEU A 118 -16.17 15.39 -10.09
C LEU A 118 -17.18 15.87 -9.05
N VAL A 119 -17.28 15.20 -7.90
CA VAL A 119 -18.14 15.63 -6.79
C VAL A 119 -17.73 17.04 -6.31
N LYS A 120 -16.43 17.28 -6.14
CA LYS A 120 -15.92 18.62 -5.75
C LYS A 120 -16.33 19.70 -6.76
N LYS A 121 -16.18 19.44 -8.07
CA LYS A 121 -16.58 20.38 -9.12
C LYS A 121 -18.09 20.66 -9.09
N LYS A 122 -18.91 19.63 -8.89
CA LYS A 122 -20.37 19.76 -8.80
C LYS A 122 -20.77 20.66 -7.61
N LEU A 123 -20.21 20.41 -6.43
CA LEU A 123 -20.48 21.21 -5.23
C LEU A 123 -20.06 22.67 -5.39
N LEU A 124 -18.90 22.92 -6.02
CA LEU A 124 -18.44 24.29 -6.30
C LEU A 124 -19.40 25.00 -7.25
N ASN A 125 -19.82 24.35 -8.34
CA ASN A 125 -20.77 24.94 -9.28
C ASN A 125 -22.13 25.25 -8.64
N GLU A 126 -22.67 24.34 -7.83
CA GLU A 126 -23.91 24.56 -7.06
C GLU A 126 -23.77 25.75 -6.10
N SER A 127 -22.63 25.87 -5.40
CA SER A 127 -22.37 26.99 -4.49
C SER A 127 -22.26 28.34 -5.20
N THR A 128 -21.72 28.37 -6.42
CA THR A 128 -21.65 29.58 -7.26
C THR A 128 -23.03 30.00 -7.74
N ILE A 129 -23.89 29.04 -8.11
CA ILE A 129 -25.27 29.32 -8.52
C ILE A 129 -26.07 29.93 -7.35
N HIS A 130 -25.98 29.34 -6.15
CA HIS A 130 -26.67 29.87 -4.97
C HIS A 130 -26.22 31.30 -4.62
N ARG A 131 -24.91 31.58 -4.67
CA ARG A 131 -24.38 32.93 -4.39
C ARG A 131 -24.86 33.98 -5.40
N ASN A 132 -24.99 33.61 -6.67
CA ASN A 132 -25.47 34.51 -7.73
C ASN A 132 -26.99 34.77 -7.62
N LEU A 133 -27.77 33.79 -7.18
CA LEU A 133 -29.21 33.95 -6.94
C LEU A 133 -29.50 34.85 -5.73
N ASP A 134 -28.75 34.71 -4.64
CA ASP A 134 -28.92 35.56 -3.45
C ASP A 134 -28.57 37.04 -3.73
N SER A 135 -27.67 37.29 -4.69
CA SER A 135 -27.28 38.65 -5.09
C SER A 135 -28.27 39.31 -6.06
N SER A 136 -29.15 38.53 -6.71
CA SER A 136 -30.16 39.02 -7.66
C SER A 136 -31.52 39.34 -7.02
N CYS A 137 -31.70 39.02 -5.74
CA CYS A 137 -32.93 39.28 -4.98
C CYS A 137 -32.83 40.49 -4.03
N GLN A 138 -31.73 41.27 -4.10
CA GLN A 138 -31.51 42.47 -3.28
C GLN A 138 -31.65 43.80 -4.05
N ASP A 139 -32.05 43.76 -5.32
CA ASP A 139 -32.46 44.92 -6.13
C ASP A 139 -33.98 44.93 -6.34
#